data_AF-A0AA36IIB7-F1
#
_entry.id   AF-A0AA36IIB7-F1
#
_cell.length_a   1.000
_cell.length_b   1.000
_cell.length_c   1.000
_cell.angle_alpha   90.00
_cell.angle_beta   90.00
_cell.angle_gamma   90.00
#
_symmetry.space_group_name_H-M   'P 1'
#
loop_
_entity.id
_entity.type
_entity.pdbx_description
1 polymer ?
#
loop_
_entity_poly.entity_id
_entity_poly.type
_entity_poly.pdbx_seq_one_letter_code
_entity_poly.pdbx_strand_id
1 'polypeptide(L)'
;MKLQVLLTFGKKSRGHPTRNFWKLFGMTMNMDWKEPMSPQDLDAQRRAREERALVQGSSDFFGLNHYSTDFVSERLSTSDGENYFSDQAGLGDALRALRPGAGLRTDMGWDVVPWGFERLLTWIHQTYAPPGGILVTENGCAIRETCEADALNDTFRVEYLQGYLAQMHKAMANGADVRGYLVWSFMDNFEWAFGFSKRFGIVRVDFGSQERLVKASARLMESLAKENKLKVPSRIHSAAEFTPFNRLEETKPEKKGSRPQLSKEDARRMLREFCEKYQDDTFQGKMVNCYQQFMIHNDELKLLKARRSLCMPIQAEIIPKYGFEPTSRGVSQVQATLTNASMMEESQTSRT
;
A
#
# COMPACT_ATOMS: atom_id res chain seq x y z
N MET A 1 -17.40 15.06 -22.19
CA MET A 1 -17.71 14.78 -20.76
C MET A 1 -16.50 14.05 -20.18
N LYS A 2 -15.71 14.69 -19.30
CA LYS A 2 -14.50 14.06 -18.75
C LYS A 2 -14.91 13.19 -17.56
N LEU A 3 -14.95 11.88 -17.78
CA LEU A 3 -15.26 10.91 -16.74
C LEU A 3 -13.95 10.53 -16.04
N GLN A 4 -13.79 10.93 -14.79
CA GLN A 4 -12.68 10.50 -13.94
C GLN A 4 -13.09 9.14 -13.35
N VAL A 5 -12.41 8.06 -13.74
CA VAL A 5 -12.68 6.71 -13.23
C VAL A 5 -11.56 6.31 -12.27
N LEU A 6 -11.90 6.15 -10.98
CA LEU A 6 -11.01 5.51 -10.01
C LEU A 6 -11.03 4.01 -10.28
N LEU A 7 -9.93 3.50 -10.82
CA LEU A 7 -9.79 2.10 -11.21
C LEU A 7 -8.94 1.35 -10.20
N THR A 8 -9.57 0.46 -9.42
CA THR A 8 -8.85 -0.52 -8.59
C THR A 8 -8.93 -1.88 -9.26
N PHE A 9 -7.80 -2.38 -9.76
CA PHE A 9 -7.73 -3.70 -10.39
C PHE A 9 -7.15 -4.73 -9.42
N GLY A 10 -7.81 -5.87 -9.29
CA GLY A 10 -7.40 -6.98 -8.45
C GLY A 10 -7.84 -8.32 -9.05
N LYS A 11 -6.92 -9.08 -9.64
CA LYS A 11 -7.26 -10.42 -10.14
C LYS A 11 -7.28 -11.41 -8.97
N LYS A 12 -8.45 -11.76 -8.44
CA LYS A 12 -8.60 -12.87 -7.48
C LYS A 12 -8.79 -14.17 -8.27
N SER A 13 -7.75 -14.99 -8.38
CA SER A 13 -7.85 -16.29 -9.03
C SER A 13 -8.45 -17.32 -8.06
N ARG A 14 -9.79 -17.45 -8.06
CA ARG A 14 -10.56 -18.71 -7.92
C ARG A 14 -12.03 -18.45 -7.56
N GLY A 15 -12.93 -19.12 -8.29
CA GLY A 15 -14.10 -19.80 -7.72
C GLY A 15 -15.42 -19.06 -7.62
N HIS A 16 -15.46 -17.77 -7.32
CA HIS A 16 -16.72 -17.04 -7.19
C HIS A 16 -16.67 -15.70 -7.94
N PRO A 17 -17.63 -15.40 -8.85
CA PRO A 17 -17.77 -14.07 -9.40
C PRO A 17 -18.23 -13.16 -8.25
N THR A 18 -17.30 -12.45 -7.62
CA THR A 18 -17.65 -11.43 -6.64
C THR A 18 -18.52 -10.39 -7.34
N ARG A 19 -19.76 -10.25 -6.86
CA ARG A 19 -20.81 -9.36 -7.37
C ARG A 19 -20.45 -7.86 -7.36
N ASN A 20 -19.26 -7.48 -6.89
CA ASN A 20 -18.86 -6.09 -6.63
C ASN A 20 -17.54 -5.67 -7.29
N PHE A 21 -17.02 -6.44 -8.26
CA PHE A 21 -15.71 -6.16 -8.86
C PHE A 21 -15.70 -5.02 -9.89
N TRP A 22 -16.84 -4.40 -10.21
CA TRP A 22 -16.94 -3.54 -11.38
C TRP A 22 -17.67 -2.23 -11.10
N LYS A 23 -16.89 -1.17 -10.90
CA LYS A 23 -17.29 0.20 -11.27
C LYS A 23 -16.25 0.81 -12.21
N LEU A 24 -15.96 0.11 -13.31
CA LEU A 24 -15.76 0.82 -14.58
C LEU A 24 -17.16 1.34 -14.93
N PHE A 25 -17.41 2.64 -14.77
CA PHE A 25 -18.63 3.22 -15.32
C PHE A 25 -18.62 3.02 -16.83
N GLY A 26 -19.42 2.05 -17.30
CA GLY A 26 -19.98 1.97 -18.65
C GLY A 26 -19.03 1.87 -19.85
N MET A 27 -17.75 2.25 -19.74
CA MET A 27 -16.76 2.20 -20.82
C MET A 27 -16.32 0.75 -21.01
N THR A 28 -17.19 0.00 -21.68
CA THR A 28 -17.07 -1.45 -21.88
C THR A 28 -15.70 -1.86 -22.39
N MET A 29 -15.20 -2.98 -21.87
CA MET A 29 -14.81 -4.09 -22.75
C MET A 29 -15.26 -5.42 -22.12
N ASN A 30 -16.16 -6.10 -22.83
CA ASN A 30 -16.66 -7.46 -22.61
C ASN A 30 -17.09 -7.85 -21.17
N MET A 31 -18.25 -7.34 -20.74
CA MET A 31 -18.98 -7.92 -19.61
C MET A 31 -20.22 -8.66 -20.14
N ASP A 32 -20.11 -9.98 -20.30
CA ASP A 32 -21.26 -10.85 -20.52
C ASP A 32 -21.90 -11.19 -19.16
N TRP A 33 -23.08 -10.64 -18.91
CA TRP A 33 -23.87 -10.94 -17.71
C TRP A 33 -24.70 -12.21 -17.95
N LYS A 34 -24.42 -13.29 -17.21
CA LYS A 34 -25.20 -14.54 -17.24
C LYS A 34 -25.75 -14.86 -15.84
N GLU A 35 -26.97 -14.40 -15.54
CA GLU A 35 -27.85 -14.97 -14.50
C GLU A 35 -29.23 -15.25 -15.13
N PRO A 36 -30.01 -16.24 -14.66
CA PRO A 36 -31.33 -16.57 -15.20
C PRO A 36 -32.38 -15.52 -14.76
N MET A 37 -33.26 -15.10 -15.68
CA MET A 37 -33.98 -13.82 -15.58
C MET A 37 -35.51 -13.95 -15.55
N SER A 38 -36.13 -13.01 -14.83
CA SER A 38 -37.57 -12.71 -14.83
C SER A 38 -37.95 -11.71 -15.95
N PRO A 39 -39.24 -11.49 -16.26
CA PRO A 39 -39.66 -10.54 -17.30
C PRO A 39 -39.24 -9.07 -17.08
N GLN A 40 -39.10 -8.62 -15.83
CA GLN A 40 -38.63 -7.27 -15.48
C GLN A 40 -37.13 -7.09 -15.81
N ASP A 41 -36.37 -8.19 -15.75
CA ASP A 41 -34.95 -8.20 -16.10
C ASP A 41 -34.72 -8.10 -17.62
N LEU A 42 -35.72 -8.45 -18.45
CA LEU A 42 -35.65 -8.34 -19.91
C LEU A 42 -35.69 -6.90 -20.40
N ASP A 43 -36.55 -6.05 -19.81
CA ASP A 43 -36.60 -4.61 -20.12
C ASP A 43 -35.38 -3.86 -19.56
N ALA A 44 -34.87 -4.28 -18.40
CA ALA A 44 -33.59 -3.82 -17.88
C ALA A 44 -32.44 -4.22 -18.82
N GLN A 45 -32.45 -5.44 -19.35
CA GLN A 45 -31.47 -5.87 -20.35
C GLN A 45 -31.57 -5.12 -21.66
N ARG A 46 -32.77 -4.84 -22.17
CA ARG A 46 -32.95 -4.07 -23.41
C ARG A 46 -32.33 -2.68 -23.27
N ARG A 47 -32.65 -1.97 -22.18
CA ARG A 47 -32.03 -0.67 -21.85
C ARG A 47 -30.52 -0.79 -21.68
N ALA A 48 -30.05 -1.82 -20.97
CA ALA A 48 -28.61 -2.07 -20.83
C ALA A 48 -27.91 -2.35 -22.17
N ARG A 49 -28.58 -2.97 -23.16
CA ARG A 49 -28.03 -3.16 -24.52
C ARG A 49 -27.97 -1.85 -25.29
N GLU A 50 -29.00 -1.02 -25.21
CA GLU A 50 -29.04 0.30 -25.84
C GLU A 50 -27.97 1.23 -25.23
N GLU A 51 -27.86 1.27 -23.90
CA GLU A 51 -26.81 2.01 -23.19
C GLU A 51 -25.41 1.44 -23.51
N ARG A 52 -25.24 0.12 -23.55
CA ARG A 52 -23.97 -0.51 -23.94
C ARG A 52 -23.55 -0.09 -25.34
N ALA A 53 -24.48 -0.02 -26.29
CA ALA A 53 -24.19 0.40 -27.66
C ALA A 53 -23.73 1.86 -27.72
N LEU A 54 -24.18 2.73 -26.82
CA LEU A 54 -23.74 4.13 -26.75
C LEU A 54 -22.32 4.28 -26.21
N VAL A 55 -21.87 3.37 -25.34
CA VAL A 55 -20.55 3.49 -24.69
C VAL A 55 -19.49 2.58 -25.33
N GLN A 56 -19.91 1.50 -25.99
CA GLN A 56 -18.98 0.60 -26.66
C GLN A 56 -18.30 1.30 -27.84
N GLY A 57 -16.97 1.38 -27.78
CA GLY A 57 -16.18 2.09 -28.79
C GLY A 57 -16.29 3.62 -28.72
N SER A 58 -16.90 4.18 -27.68
CA SER A 58 -17.04 5.63 -27.51
C SER A 58 -15.79 6.33 -26.97
N SER A 59 -14.64 5.64 -26.94
CA SER A 59 -13.38 6.16 -26.39
C SER A 59 -12.25 5.93 -27.38
N ASP A 60 -11.64 7.01 -27.85
CA ASP A 60 -10.54 6.95 -28.81
C ASP A 60 -9.23 6.48 -28.15
N PHE A 61 -9.01 6.85 -26.89
CA PHE A 61 -7.84 6.47 -26.09
C PHE A 61 -8.26 6.06 -24.67
N PHE A 62 -7.33 5.52 -23.90
CA PHE A 62 -7.54 5.18 -22.49
C PHE A 62 -6.86 6.20 -21.58
N GLY A 63 -7.64 6.98 -20.81
CA GLY A 63 -7.11 7.88 -19.78
C GLY A 63 -6.86 7.15 -18.46
N LEU A 64 -5.66 7.26 -17.91
CA LEU A 64 -5.26 6.61 -16.65
C LEU A 64 -4.76 7.62 -15.62
N ASN A 65 -5.46 7.68 -14.49
CA ASN A 65 -4.93 8.26 -13.26
C ASN A 65 -4.34 7.13 -12.41
N HIS A 66 -3.06 7.21 -12.09
CA HIS A 66 -2.40 6.19 -11.27
C HIS A 66 -1.50 6.85 -10.23
N TYR A 67 -1.63 6.41 -8.99
CA TYR A 67 -0.88 6.96 -7.85
C TYR A 67 -0.18 5.89 -7.03
N SER A 68 -0.79 4.70 -6.92
CA SER A 68 -0.28 3.58 -6.13
C SER A 68 -0.86 2.25 -6.62
N THR A 69 -0.35 1.15 -6.07
CA THR A 69 -0.87 -0.20 -6.29
C THR A 69 -1.00 -0.89 -4.93
N ASP A 70 -2.20 -1.34 -4.62
CA ASP A 70 -2.50 -2.00 -3.34
C ASP A 70 -2.25 -3.51 -3.37
N PHE A 71 -1.94 -4.04 -2.19
CA PHE A 71 -1.97 -5.47 -1.92
C PHE A 71 -3.32 -5.86 -1.32
N VAL A 72 -3.89 -6.91 -1.89
CA VAL A 72 -5.10 -7.54 -1.37
C VAL A 72 -4.79 -9.00 -1.03
N SER A 73 -5.34 -9.47 0.08
CA SER A 73 -5.26 -10.88 0.48
C SER A 73 -6.62 -11.56 0.34
N GLU A 74 -6.60 -12.89 0.36
CA GLU A 74 -7.81 -13.63 0.68
C GLU A 74 -8.25 -13.31 2.11
N ARG A 75 -9.56 -13.28 2.31
CA ARG A 75 -10.20 -12.94 3.57
C ARG A 75 -10.09 -14.13 4.52
N LEU A 76 -9.70 -13.88 5.78
CA LEU A 76 -9.59 -14.94 6.80
C LEU A 76 -10.89 -15.15 7.62
N SER A 77 -11.82 -14.19 7.63
CA SER A 77 -13.08 -14.24 8.40
C SER A 77 -14.22 -13.60 7.62
N THR A 78 -15.41 -14.20 7.51
CA THR A 78 -16.56 -13.71 6.72
C THR A 78 -17.50 -12.72 7.46
N SER A 79 -17.17 -12.27 8.67
CA SER A 79 -18.07 -11.56 9.59
C SER A 79 -18.63 -10.19 9.16
N ASP A 80 -17.98 -9.49 8.22
CA ASP A 80 -18.26 -8.07 7.89
C ASP A 80 -19.11 -7.90 6.63
N GLY A 81 -19.74 -8.99 6.16
CA GLY A 81 -20.51 -9.04 4.93
C GLY A 81 -19.65 -8.99 3.67
N GLU A 82 -20.19 -9.45 2.54
CA GLU A 82 -19.51 -9.44 1.25
C GLU A 82 -19.69 -8.09 0.55
N ASN A 83 -18.72 -7.20 0.66
CA ASN A 83 -18.76 -5.91 -0.02
C ASN A 83 -17.38 -5.43 -0.52
N TYR A 84 -17.38 -4.47 -1.43
CA TYR A 84 -16.18 -3.88 -2.04
C TYR A 84 -15.12 -3.46 -1.01
N PHE A 85 -15.55 -2.80 0.07
CA PHE A 85 -14.63 -2.31 1.10
C PHE A 85 -14.01 -3.47 1.91
N SER A 86 -14.80 -4.51 2.19
CA SER A 86 -14.32 -5.71 2.90
C SER A 86 -13.33 -6.54 2.08
N ASP A 87 -13.42 -6.52 0.74
CA ASP A 87 -12.46 -7.19 -0.15
C ASP A 87 -11.11 -6.46 -0.23
N GLN A 88 -11.09 -5.15 0.10
CA GLN A 88 -9.87 -4.35 0.20
C GLN A 88 -9.22 -4.41 1.58
N ALA A 89 -9.98 -4.81 2.61
CA ALA A 89 -9.54 -4.83 4.00
C ALA A 89 -8.64 -6.02 4.37
N GLY A 90 -8.36 -6.94 3.44
CA GLY A 90 -7.58 -8.15 3.70
C GLY A 90 -6.09 -7.88 3.91
N LEU A 91 -5.59 -8.10 5.13
CA LEU A 91 -4.18 -8.24 5.57
C LEU A 91 -3.15 -7.25 4.98
N GLY A 92 -3.60 -6.13 4.42
CA GLY A 92 -2.79 -5.21 3.64
C GLY A 92 -1.51 -4.82 4.38
N ASP A 93 -1.62 -4.34 5.62
CA ASP A 93 -0.45 -3.91 6.40
C ASP A 93 0.50 -5.04 6.80
N ALA A 94 -0.01 -6.25 7.04
CA ALA A 94 0.82 -7.41 7.37
C ALA A 94 1.56 -7.97 6.15
N LEU A 95 0.90 -8.04 4.98
CA LEU A 95 1.54 -8.40 3.71
C LEU A 95 2.50 -7.30 3.22
N ARG A 96 2.17 -6.02 3.48
CA ARG A 96 3.02 -4.87 3.18
C ARG A 96 4.33 -4.94 3.99
N ALA A 97 4.27 -5.27 5.30
CA ALA A 97 5.43 -5.34 6.18
C ALA A 97 6.44 -6.46 5.81
N LEU A 98 6.05 -7.43 5.00
CA LEU A 98 6.87 -8.58 4.61
C LEU A 98 7.75 -8.32 3.38
N ARG A 99 7.78 -7.10 2.83
CA ARG A 99 8.57 -6.77 1.65
C ARG A 99 9.89 -6.06 1.95
N PRO A 100 10.96 -6.37 1.21
CA PRO A 100 12.11 -5.48 1.08
C PRO A 100 11.65 -4.13 0.52
N GLY A 101 11.96 -3.01 1.19
CA GLY A 101 11.49 -1.66 0.80
C GLY A 101 10.09 -1.27 1.30
N ALA A 102 9.45 -2.12 2.11
CA ALA A 102 8.21 -1.80 2.79
C ALA A 102 8.33 -0.52 3.64
N GLY A 103 7.36 0.40 3.48
CA GLY A 103 7.21 1.56 4.36
C GLY A 103 7.44 2.93 3.72
N LEU A 104 7.86 3.01 2.45
CA LEU A 104 7.93 4.30 1.76
C LEU A 104 6.52 4.75 1.35
N ARG A 105 6.01 5.77 2.04
CA ARG A 105 4.66 6.31 1.83
C ARG A 105 4.71 7.78 1.49
N THR A 106 3.78 8.19 0.64
CA THR A 106 3.49 9.59 0.38
C THR A 106 2.82 10.22 1.60
N ASP A 107 2.68 11.54 1.62
CA ASP A 107 1.94 12.24 2.68
C ASP A 107 0.42 11.94 2.62
N MET A 108 -0.07 11.30 1.55
CA MET A 108 -1.42 10.73 1.48
C MET A 108 -1.55 9.38 2.21
N GLY A 109 -0.44 8.82 2.70
CA GLY A 109 -0.38 7.46 3.24
C GLY A 109 -0.34 6.38 2.15
N TRP A 110 -0.29 6.75 0.87
CA TRP A 110 -0.22 5.80 -0.23
C TRP A 110 1.17 5.20 -0.36
N ASP A 111 1.22 3.90 -0.64
CA ASP A 111 2.47 3.18 -0.87
C ASP A 111 3.10 3.61 -2.20
N VAL A 112 4.43 3.69 -2.24
CA VAL A 112 5.18 3.98 -3.47
C VAL A 112 5.48 2.65 -4.17
N VAL A 113 4.77 2.36 -5.28
CA VAL A 113 4.82 1.04 -5.94
C VAL A 113 5.02 1.18 -7.47
N PRO A 114 6.21 1.61 -7.92
CA PRO A 114 6.45 1.89 -9.35
C PRO A 114 6.27 0.65 -10.25
N TRP A 115 6.69 -0.54 -9.82
CA TRP A 115 6.48 -1.75 -10.64
C TRP A 115 4.99 -2.08 -10.84
N GLY A 116 4.13 -1.67 -9.93
CA GLY A 116 2.68 -1.86 -10.08
C GLY A 116 2.13 -1.05 -11.25
N PHE A 117 2.73 0.11 -11.51
CA PHE A 117 2.40 0.99 -12.63
C PHE A 117 2.75 0.35 -13.98
N GLU A 118 3.97 -0.21 -14.12
CA GLU A 118 4.36 -0.96 -15.34
C GLU A 118 3.38 -2.10 -15.63
N ARG A 119 3.10 -2.92 -14.61
CA ARG A 119 2.20 -4.08 -14.76
C ARG A 119 0.79 -3.66 -15.14
N LEU A 120 0.30 -2.55 -14.60
CA LEU A 120 -1.03 -2.04 -14.93
C LEU A 120 -1.09 -1.53 -16.37
N LEU A 121 -0.09 -0.76 -16.81
CA LEU A 121 -0.01 -0.28 -18.19
C LEU A 121 0.04 -1.44 -19.19
N THR A 122 0.90 -2.43 -18.92
CA THR A 122 1.02 -3.64 -19.73
C THR A 122 -0.31 -4.42 -19.76
N TRP A 123 -0.98 -4.57 -18.62
CA TRP A 123 -2.27 -5.26 -18.54
C TRP A 123 -3.39 -4.51 -19.27
N ILE A 124 -3.48 -3.18 -19.13
CA ILE A 124 -4.44 -2.35 -19.87
C ILE A 124 -4.21 -2.55 -21.37
N HIS A 125 -2.97 -2.44 -21.83
CA HIS A 125 -2.65 -2.62 -23.25
C HIS A 125 -3.04 -4.01 -23.76
N GLN A 126 -2.70 -5.08 -23.03
CA GLN A 126 -3.01 -6.46 -23.43
C GLN A 126 -4.50 -6.81 -23.36
N THR A 127 -5.22 -6.25 -22.40
CA THR A 127 -6.64 -6.59 -22.16
C THR A 127 -7.56 -5.77 -23.04
N TYR A 128 -7.22 -4.50 -23.23
CA TYR A 128 -8.09 -3.50 -23.83
C TYR A 128 -7.60 -3.03 -25.20
N ALA A 129 -6.29 -3.05 -25.46
CA ALA A 129 -5.68 -2.61 -26.71
C ALA A 129 -6.32 -1.31 -27.26
N PRO A 130 -6.38 -0.22 -26.44
CA PRO A 130 -7.08 1.00 -26.84
C PRO A 130 -6.46 1.55 -28.15
N PRO A 131 -7.27 1.83 -29.20
CA PRO A 131 -6.74 2.22 -30.51
C PRO A 131 -5.84 3.46 -30.49
N GLY A 132 -6.18 4.47 -29.69
CA GLY A 132 -5.40 5.68 -29.46
C GLY A 132 -4.38 5.57 -28.34
N GLY A 133 -4.11 4.36 -27.84
CA GLY A 133 -3.16 4.09 -26.77
C GLY A 133 -3.64 4.56 -25.39
N ILE A 134 -2.69 4.61 -24.46
CA ILE A 134 -2.89 5.00 -23.07
C ILE A 134 -2.31 6.40 -22.85
N LEU A 135 -3.10 7.30 -22.28
CA LEU A 135 -2.64 8.58 -21.77
C LEU A 135 -2.64 8.53 -20.25
N VAL A 136 -1.46 8.64 -19.63
CA VAL A 136 -1.38 8.79 -18.17
C VAL A 136 -1.79 10.22 -17.85
N THR A 137 -3.04 10.39 -17.45
CA THR A 137 -3.68 11.69 -17.26
C THR A 137 -3.32 12.32 -15.92
N GLU A 138 -2.96 11.51 -14.93
CA GLU A 138 -2.44 11.96 -13.64
C GLU A 138 -1.50 10.93 -13.02
N ASN A 139 -0.34 11.40 -12.53
CA ASN A 139 0.53 10.67 -11.61
C ASN A 139 1.38 11.66 -10.80
N GLY A 140 1.60 11.37 -9.52
CA GLY A 140 2.40 12.22 -8.64
C GLY A 140 2.28 11.82 -7.18
N CYS A 141 2.84 12.63 -6.27
CA CYS A 141 2.77 12.36 -4.84
C CYS A 141 2.68 13.61 -3.99
N ALA A 142 1.90 13.52 -2.91
CA ALA A 142 1.91 14.51 -1.85
C ALA A 142 3.17 14.33 -0.98
N ILE A 143 3.79 15.44 -0.60
CA ILE A 143 4.92 15.45 0.33
C ILE A 143 4.63 16.48 1.41
N ARG A 144 4.96 16.11 2.65
CA ARG A 144 4.95 17.04 3.77
C ARG A 144 6.20 17.90 3.71
N GLU A 145 6.01 19.20 3.60
CA GLU A 145 7.09 20.19 3.54
C GLU A 145 7.24 20.83 4.92
N THR A 146 8.43 20.74 5.53
CA THR A 146 8.70 21.32 6.87
C THR A 146 9.19 22.76 6.80
N CYS A 147 9.87 23.14 5.71
CA CYS A 147 10.22 24.53 5.41
C CYS A 147 10.32 24.74 3.89
N GLU A 148 10.52 25.99 3.45
CA GLU A 148 10.67 26.31 2.03
C GLU A 148 11.87 25.61 1.38
N ALA A 149 13.03 25.58 2.06
CA ALA A 149 14.22 24.92 1.53
C ALA A 149 13.98 23.41 1.28
N ASP A 150 13.23 22.75 2.15
CA ASP A 150 12.82 21.35 1.98
C ASP A 150 11.82 21.19 0.82
N ALA A 151 10.91 22.15 0.66
CA ALA A 151 9.94 22.16 -0.43
C ALA A 151 10.61 22.33 -1.80
N LEU A 152 11.64 23.19 -1.90
CA LEU A 152 12.39 23.38 -3.14
C LEU A 152 13.28 22.18 -3.47
N ASN A 153 13.83 21.52 -2.45
CA ASN A 153 14.66 20.32 -2.58
C ASN A 153 13.86 19.04 -2.35
N ASP A 154 12.72 18.90 -3.04
CA ASP A 154 11.74 17.82 -2.91
C ASP A 154 12.21 16.46 -3.47
N THR A 155 13.33 15.98 -2.93
CA THR A 155 14.05 14.78 -3.38
C THR A 155 13.15 13.54 -3.42
N PHE A 156 12.23 13.40 -2.46
CA PHE A 156 11.26 12.31 -2.47
C PHE A 156 10.35 12.33 -3.72
N ARG A 157 9.92 13.51 -4.19
CA ARG A 157 9.10 13.64 -5.41
C ARG A 157 9.92 13.29 -6.65
N VAL A 158 11.16 13.78 -6.70
CA VAL A 158 12.11 13.48 -7.77
C VAL A 158 12.28 11.96 -7.89
N GLU A 159 12.52 11.28 -6.78
CA GLU A 159 12.70 9.82 -6.74
C GLU A 159 11.43 9.05 -7.09
N TYR A 160 10.26 9.51 -6.60
CA TYR A 160 8.96 8.96 -6.98
C TYR A 160 8.76 9.02 -8.50
N LEU A 161 8.93 10.21 -9.09
CA LEU A 161 8.76 10.42 -10.53
C LEU A 161 9.78 9.60 -11.33
N GLN A 162 11.05 9.57 -10.91
CA GLN A 162 12.07 8.74 -11.56
C GLN A 162 11.68 7.26 -11.60
N GLY A 163 11.21 6.71 -10.48
CA GLY A 163 10.77 5.32 -10.40
C GLY A 163 9.58 5.03 -11.31
N TYR A 164 8.54 5.85 -11.27
CA TYR A 164 7.31 5.65 -12.06
C TYR A 164 7.57 5.85 -13.56
N LEU A 165 8.32 6.88 -13.96
CA LEU A 165 8.66 7.13 -15.36
C LEU A 165 9.58 6.05 -15.94
N ALA A 166 10.52 5.52 -15.15
CA ALA A 166 11.34 4.39 -15.56
C ALA A 166 10.49 3.13 -15.83
N GLN A 167 9.52 2.86 -14.95
CA GLN A 167 8.60 1.73 -15.08
C GLN A 167 7.59 1.92 -16.22
N MET A 168 7.15 3.15 -16.50
CA MET A 168 6.38 3.47 -17.71
C MET A 168 7.19 3.20 -18.97
N HIS A 169 8.44 3.66 -19.03
CA HIS A 169 9.34 3.40 -20.16
C HIS A 169 9.57 1.90 -20.34
N LYS A 170 9.68 1.13 -19.25
CA LYS A 170 9.76 -0.34 -19.29
C LYS A 170 8.49 -0.97 -19.89
N ALA A 171 7.29 -0.51 -19.52
CA ALA A 171 6.04 -0.96 -20.14
C ALA A 171 6.03 -0.69 -21.65
N MET A 172 6.46 0.51 -22.07
CA MET A 172 6.58 0.88 -23.48
C MET A 172 7.57 0.01 -24.24
N ALA A 173 8.73 -0.28 -23.64
CA ALA A 173 9.72 -1.20 -24.20
C ALA A 173 9.18 -2.64 -24.35
N ASN A 174 8.22 -3.03 -23.50
CA ASN A 174 7.51 -4.30 -23.57
C ASN A 174 6.29 -4.27 -24.51
N GLY A 175 6.08 -3.18 -25.25
CA GLY A 175 5.04 -3.04 -26.28
C GLY A 175 3.79 -2.28 -25.85
N ALA A 176 3.67 -1.83 -24.60
CA ALA A 176 2.52 -1.04 -24.19
C ALA A 176 2.49 0.33 -24.90
N ASP A 177 1.38 0.63 -25.58
CA ASP A 177 1.22 1.89 -26.32
C ASP A 177 0.85 3.05 -25.39
N VAL A 178 1.85 3.67 -24.74
CA VAL A 178 1.68 4.86 -23.88
C VAL A 178 2.03 6.11 -24.68
N ARG A 179 1.07 7.02 -24.83
CA ARG A 179 1.15 8.21 -25.69
C ARG A 179 1.54 9.49 -24.98
N GLY A 180 1.39 9.53 -23.66
CA GLY A 180 1.75 10.71 -22.90
C GLY A 180 1.65 10.50 -21.39
N TYR A 181 2.27 11.44 -20.68
CA TYR A 181 2.32 11.47 -19.23
C TYR A 181 2.10 12.89 -18.73
N LEU A 182 1.10 13.06 -17.87
CA LEU A 182 0.76 14.31 -17.23
C LEU A 182 1.02 14.19 -15.72
N VAL A 183 1.97 14.99 -15.24
CA VAL A 183 2.29 15.06 -13.82
C VAL A 183 1.16 15.75 -13.06
N TRP A 184 0.66 15.10 -12.01
CA TRP A 184 -0.23 15.73 -11.03
C TRP A 184 0.62 16.24 -9.85
N SER A 185 0.82 17.54 -9.70
CA SER A 185 0.28 18.62 -10.53
C SER A 185 1.32 19.68 -10.83
N PHE A 186 1.00 20.59 -11.75
CA PHE A 186 1.90 21.68 -12.09
C PHE A 186 2.24 22.55 -10.87
N MET A 187 1.25 22.89 -10.05
CA MET A 187 1.42 23.76 -8.88
C MET A 187 0.65 23.24 -7.68
N ASP A 188 1.12 23.58 -6.48
CA ASP A 188 0.36 23.32 -5.26
C ASP A 188 -1.02 23.97 -5.35
N ASN A 189 -2.05 23.20 -4.97
CA ASN A 189 -3.44 23.59 -5.16
C ASN A 189 -4.32 23.10 -4.00
N PHE A 190 -5.63 23.30 -4.14
CA PHE A 190 -6.63 22.84 -3.17
C PHE A 190 -6.92 21.35 -3.38
N GLU A 191 -6.48 20.51 -2.44
CA GLU A 191 -6.61 19.05 -2.49
C GLU A 191 -7.86 18.58 -1.75
N TRP A 192 -9.03 18.96 -2.26
CA TRP A 192 -10.35 18.46 -1.85
C TRP A 192 -10.57 18.51 -0.32
N ALA A 193 -10.91 17.37 0.29
CA ALA A 193 -11.16 17.25 1.72
C ALA A 193 -9.94 17.61 2.59
N PHE A 194 -8.73 17.60 2.03
CA PHE A 194 -7.50 17.98 2.70
C PHE A 194 -7.19 19.48 2.56
N GLY A 195 -7.96 20.21 1.76
CA GLY A 195 -7.74 21.62 1.46
C GLY A 195 -6.30 21.87 1.00
N PHE A 196 -5.64 22.88 1.57
CA PHE A 196 -4.27 23.27 1.21
C PHE A 196 -3.17 22.51 1.96
N SER A 197 -3.52 21.49 2.74
CA SER A 197 -2.54 20.78 3.58
C SER A 197 -1.65 19.80 2.80
N LYS A 198 -2.11 19.30 1.63
CA LYS A 198 -1.37 18.35 0.79
C LYS A 198 -0.76 19.07 -0.41
N ARG A 199 0.51 18.79 -0.65
CA ARG A 199 1.34 19.46 -1.67
C ARG A 199 1.67 18.46 -2.78
N PHE A 200 0.95 18.50 -3.90
CA PHE A 200 1.26 17.69 -5.10
C PHE A 200 2.09 18.43 -6.15
N GLY A 201 2.17 19.76 -6.05
CA GLY A 201 2.75 20.60 -7.08
C GLY A 201 4.24 20.36 -7.27
N ILE A 202 4.69 20.34 -8.53
CA ILE A 202 6.11 20.50 -8.88
C ILE A 202 6.55 21.98 -8.81
N VAL A 203 5.60 22.91 -8.73
CA VAL A 203 5.80 24.32 -8.39
C VAL A 203 5.16 24.61 -7.03
N ARG A 204 5.95 25.15 -6.11
CA ARG A 204 5.47 25.59 -4.80
C ARG A 204 4.63 26.85 -4.98
N VAL A 205 3.51 26.92 -4.26
CA VAL A 205 2.73 28.15 -4.11
C VAL A 205 2.74 28.58 -2.66
N ASP A 206 3.26 29.77 -2.37
CA ASP A 206 2.97 30.41 -1.09
C ASP A 206 1.52 30.90 -1.12
N PHE A 207 0.66 30.33 -0.28
CA PHE A 207 -0.76 30.67 -0.33
C PHE A 207 -1.06 32.06 0.25
N GLY A 208 -0.17 32.61 1.08
CA GLY A 208 -0.29 33.97 1.63
C GLY A 208 0.12 35.05 0.62
N SER A 209 1.29 34.89 0.00
CA SER A 209 1.84 35.88 -0.94
C SER A 209 1.50 35.61 -2.41
N GLN A 210 1.04 34.40 -2.74
CA GLN A 210 0.87 33.91 -4.11
C GLN A 210 2.19 33.82 -4.89
N GLU A 211 3.33 33.80 -4.20
CA GLU A 211 4.63 33.58 -4.86
C GLU A 211 4.73 32.13 -5.37
N ARG A 212 5.36 31.96 -6.55
CA ARG A 212 5.57 30.64 -7.19
C ARG A 212 7.05 30.34 -7.23
N LEU A 213 7.46 29.23 -6.63
CA LEU A 213 8.85 28.78 -6.61
C LEU A 213 8.99 27.40 -7.24
N VAL A 214 9.96 27.26 -8.14
CA VAL A 214 10.19 26.03 -8.90
C VAL A 214 10.91 25.00 -8.02
N LYS A 215 10.33 23.80 -7.85
CA LYS A 215 10.94 22.71 -7.07
C LYS A 215 11.92 21.88 -7.93
N ALA A 216 12.76 21.07 -7.29
CA ALA A 216 13.67 20.16 -7.97
C ALA A 216 12.94 19.17 -8.89
N SER A 217 11.74 18.72 -8.51
CA SER A 217 10.87 17.89 -9.36
C SER A 217 10.44 18.58 -10.66
N ALA A 218 10.17 19.90 -10.64
CA ALA A 218 9.89 20.62 -11.88
C ALA A 218 11.11 20.70 -12.80
N ARG A 219 12.32 20.86 -12.22
CA ARG A 219 13.58 20.82 -12.99
C ARG A 219 13.86 19.46 -13.60
N LEU A 220 13.50 18.38 -12.90
CA LEU A 220 13.53 17.01 -13.47
C LEU A 220 12.62 16.93 -14.70
N MET A 221 11.35 17.37 -14.58
CA MET A 221 10.39 17.34 -15.70
C MET A 221 10.82 18.22 -16.87
N GLU A 222 11.38 19.41 -16.58
CA GLU A 222 11.98 20.30 -17.59
C GLU A 222 13.11 19.60 -18.37
N SER A 223 14.04 18.97 -17.65
CA SER A 223 15.17 18.27 -18.27
C SER A 223 14.69 17.07 -19.08
N LEU A 224 13.75 16.29 -18.56
CA LEU A 224 13.14 15.17 -19.26
C LEU A 224 12.47 15.62 -20.56
N ALA A 225 11.68 16.69 -20.54
CA ALA A 225 10.99 17.19 -21.73
C ALA A 225 11.98 17.73 -22.79
N LYS A 226 13.05 18.42 -22.35
CA LYS A 226 14.08 18.96 -23.25
C LYS A 226 14.96 17.89 -23.87
N GLU A 227 15.38 16.90 -23.09
CA GLU A 227 16.37 15.91 -23.51
C GLU A 227 15.73 14.60 -24.00
N ASN A 228 14.45 14.38 -23.69
CA ASN A 228 13.76 13.09 -23.82
C ASN A 228 14.56 11.93 -23.19
N LYS A 229 15.22 12.20 -22.06
CA LYS A 229 16.09 11.28 -21.34
C LYS A 229 15.86 11.41 -19.85
N LEU A 230 15.76 10.27 -19.17
CA LEU A 230 15.63 10.20 -17.72
C LEU A 230 16.88 9.57 -17.11
N LYS A 231 17.55 10.30 -16.22
CA LYS A 231 18.62 9.74 -15.38
C LYS A 231 17.99 9.17 -14.13
N VAL A 232 18.17 7.86 -13.91
CA VAL A 232 17.62 7.14 -12.76
C VAL A 232 18.77 6.60 -11.93
N PRO A 233 18.90 6.98 -10.65
CA PRO A 233 19.92 6.41 -9.77
C PRO A 233 19.73 4.90 -9.62
N SER A 234 20.81 4.12 -9.61
CA SER A 234 20.73 2.65 -9.52
C SER A 234 19.94 2.16 -8.32
N ARG A 235 20.00 2.88 -7.18
CA ARG A 235 19.19 2.57 -5.98
C ARG A 235 17.68 2.68 -6.24
N ILE A 236 17.26 3.66 -7.03
CA ILE A 236 15.84 3.88 -7.38
C ILE A 236 15.40 2.84 -8.39
N HIS A 237 16.22 2.60 -9.40
CA HIS A 237 15.96 1.56 -10.38
C HIS A 237 15.77 0.19 -9.70
N SER A 238 16.70 -0.22 -8.83
CA SER A 238 16.60 -1.49 -8.10
C SER A 238 15.40 -1.55 -7.15
N ALA A 239 15.08 -0.45 -6.45
CA ALA A 239 13.93 -0.40 -5.54
C ALA A 239 12.58 -0.38 -6.28
N ALA A 240 12.57 0.11 -7.52
CA ALA A 240 11.37 0.14 -8.36
C ALA A 240 11.00 -1.23 -8.92
N GLU A 241 11.89 -2.22 -8.90
CA GLU A 241 11.66 -3.55 -9.48
C GLU A 241 10.74 -4.43 -8.64
N PHE A 242 9.92 -5.24 -9.32
CA PHE A 242 9.06 -6.19 -8.63
C PHE A 242 9.90 -7.33 -8.05
N THR A 243 9.87 -7.47 -6.72
CA THR A 243 10.38 -8.67 -6.05
C THR A 243 9.20 -9.58 -5.69
N PRO A 244 9.10 -10.78 -6.27
CA PRO A 244 8.06 -11.74 -5.92
C PRO A 244 8.12 -12.11 -4.44
N PHE A 245 6.96 -12.28 -3.82
CA PHE A 245 6.82 -12.67 -2.41
C PHE A 245 7.49 -14.02 -2.08
N ASN A 246 7.79 -14.82 -3.09
CA ASN A 246 8.39 -16.15 -2.96
C ASN A 246 9.92 -16.17 -3.03
N ARG A 247 10.57 -15.00 -3.09
CA ARG A 247 12.04 -14.89 -3.14
C ARG A 247 12.57 -14.17 -1.90
N LEU A 248 12.22 -14.68 -0.72
CA LEU A 248 13.30 -14.82 0.26
C LEU A 248 14.21 -15.87 -0.37
N GLU A 249 15.38 -15.46 -0.85
CA GLU A 249 16.43 -16.44 -1.05
C GLU A 249 16.46 -17.28 0.23
N GLU A 250 16.42 -18.60 0.07
CA GLU A 250 16.88 -19.48 1.12
C GLU A 250 18.35 -19.13 1.35
N THR A 251 18.61 -18.07 2.12
CA THR A 251 19.84 -17.95 2.87
C THR A 251 19.85 -19.25 3.66
N LYS A 252 20.69 -20.20 3.21
CA LYS A 252 20.91 -21.47 3.90
C LYS A 252 20.91 -21.12 5.38
N PRO A 253 19.96 -21.64 6.18
CA PRO A 253 19.95 -21.29 7.57
C PRO A 253 21.31 -21.72 8.11
N GLU A 254 22.12 -20.74 8.54
CA GLU A 254 23.13 -21.01 9.53
C GLU A 254 22.46 -21.87 10.58
N LYS A 255 23.07 -23.03 10.85
CA LYS A 255 22.54 -24.12 11.66
C LYS A 255 21.58 -23.58 12.72
N LYS A 256 20.27 -23.81 12.53
CA LYS A 256 19.24 -23.48 13.52
C LYS A 256 19.73 -24.06 14.85
N GLY A 257 20.10 -23.19 15.79
CA GLY A 257 20.05 -23.54 17.20
C GLY A 257 18.66 -24.08 17.47
N SER A 258 18.56 -25.20 18.18
CA SER A 258 17.29 -25.82 18.53
C SER A 258 16.33 -24.76 19.11
N ARG A 259 15.14 -24.60 18.52
CA ARG A 259 14.10 -23.74 19.10
C ARG A 259 13.82 -24.22 20.54
N PRO A 260 13.80 -23.34 21.55
CA PRO A 260 13.44 -23.73 22.90
C PRO A 260 12.02 -24.33 22.91
N GLN A 261 11.85 -25.50 23.51
CA GLN A 261 10.52 -26.05 23.77
C GLN A 261 9.97 -25.38 25.03
N LEU A 262 9.03 -24.46 24.86
CA LEU A 262 8.28 -23.86 25.97
C LEU A 262 7.10 -24.77 26.31
N SER A 263 6.86 -25.08 27.59
CA SER A 263 5.65 -25.81 28.01
C SER A 263 4.46 -24.84 28.18
N LYS A 264 3.22 -25.36 28.18
CA LYS A 264 2.03 -24.54 28.47
C LYS A 264 2.08 -23.91 29.87
N GLU A 265 2.67 -24.60 30.84
CA GLU A 265 2.78 -24.07 32.20
C GLU A 265 3.83 -22.97 32.31
N ASP A 266 4.96 -23.13 31.63
CA ASP A 266 6.00 -22.11 31.56
C ASP A 266 5.52 -20.87 30.78
N ALA A 267 4.74 -21.07 29.72
CA ALA A 267 4.09 -19.97 29.01
C ALA A 267 3.15 -19.17 29.93
N ARG A 268 2.34 -19.84 30.75
CA ARG A 268 1.48 -19.17 31.74
C ARG A 268 2.28 -18.43 32.80
N ARG A 269 3.36 -19.01 33.29
CA ARG A 269 4.25 -18.37 34.28
C ARG A 269 4.93 -17.14 33.72
N MET A 270 5.46 -17.24 32.50
CA MET A 270 6.06 -16.12 31.78
C MET A 270 5.07 -14.98 31.56
N LEU A 271 3.83 -15.28 31.15
CA LEU A 271 2.78 -14.28 30.98
C LEU A 271 2.37 -13.62 32.30
N ARG A 272 2.34 -14.36 33.42
CA ARG A 272 2.10 -13.78 34.75
C ARG A 272 3.20 -12.80 35.15
N GLU A 273 4.48 -13.17 34.97
CA GLU A 273 5.62 -12.27 35.24
C GLU A 273 5.56 -11.00 34.38
N PHE A 274 5.15 -11.13 33.11
CA PHE A 274 4.90 -9.96 32.26
C PHE A 274 3.80 -9.08 32.80
N CYS A 275 2.66 -9.66 33.18
CA CYS A 275 1.54 -8.90 33.74
C CYS A 275 1.94 -8.14 35.00
N GLU A 276 2.65 -8.78 35.93
CA GLU A 276 3.13 -8.15 37.18
C GLU A 276 4.05 -6.96 36.89
N LYS A 277 5.04 -7.13 36.01
CA LYS A 277 5.99 -6.05 35.66
C LYS A 277 5.34 -4.93 34.85
N TYR A 278 4.38 -5.26 33.99
CA TYR A 278 3.66 -4.23 33.24
C TYR A 278 2.61 -3.52 34.08
N GLN A 279 2.13 -4.09 35.19
CA GLN A 279 1.21 -3.42 36.11
C GLN A 279 1.90 -2.40 37.03
N ASP A 280 3.24 -2.37 37.07
CA ASP A 280 3.99 -1.39 37.85
C ASP A 280 3.61 0.06 37.47
N ASP A 281 3.29 0.87 38.48
CA ASP A 281 2.81 2.25 38.31
C ASP A 281 3.84 3.14 37.60
N THR A 282 5.14 2.90 37.83
CA THR A 282 6.20 3.66 37.18
C THR A 282 6.28 3.33 35.69
N PHE A 283 6.12 2.06 35.32
CA PHE A 283 6.03 1.63 33.93
C PHE A 283 4.76 2.18 33.25
N GLN A 284 3.60 2.09 33.92
CA GLN A 284 2.34 2.62 33.40
C GLN A 284 2.40 4.14 33.20
N GLY A 285 2.99 4.89 34.13
CA GLY A 285 3.22 6.33 33.96
C GLY A 285 4.09 6.66 32.74
N LYS A 286 5.17 5.91 32.50
CA LYS A 286 6.01 6.06 31.30
C LYS A 286 5.25 5.73 30.01
N MET A 287 4.40 4.70 30.05
CA MET A 287 3.55 4.31 28.91
C MET A 287 2.50 5.38 28.59
N VAL A 288 1.83 5.94 29.60
CA VAL A 288 0.87 7.05 29.42
C VAL A 288 1.55 8.28 28.82
N ASN A 289 2.72 8.68 29.34
CA ASN A 289 3.50 9.78 28.78
C ASN A 289 3.90 9.53 27.32
N CYS A 290 4.29 8.30 26.98
CA CYS A 290 4.59 7.89 25.61
C CYS A 290 3.39 8.06 24.67
N TYR A 291 2.19 7.62 25.09
CA TYR A 291 0.96 7.82 24.32
C TYR A 291 0.59 9.30 24.21
N GLN A 292 0.66 10.08 25.30
CA GLN A 292 0.38 11.51 25.25
C GLN A 292 1.34 12.25 24.30
N GLN A 293 2.62 11.90 24.31
CA GLN A 293 3.62 12.56 23.48
C GLN A 293 3.46 12.25 21.99
N PHE A 294 3.15 11.00 21.61
CA PHE A 294 3.20 10.60 20.20
C PHE A 294 1.83 10.39 19.55
N MET A 295 0.79 10.08 20.33
CA MET A 295 -0.57 9.90 19.83
C MET A 295 -1.26 11.25 19.56
N ILE A 296 -1.01 12.28 20.39
CA ILE A 296 -1.54 13.64 20.17
C ILE A 296 -0.99 14.26 18.87
N HIS A 297 0.22 13.86 18.46
CA HIS A 297 0.86 14.33 17.24
C HIS A 297 0.67 13.40 16.02
N ASN A 298 -0.16 12.36 16.16
CA ASN A 298 -0.46 11.37 15.12
C ASN A 298 0.79 10.72 14.49
N ASP A 299 1.85 10.49 15.28
CA ASP A 299 3.13 9.92 14.85
C ASP A 299 3.26 8.45 15.32
N GLU A 300 2.51 7.57 14.66
CA GLU A 300 2.39 6.14 15.02
C GLU A 300 3.73 5.39 14.99
N LEU A 301 4.64 5.78 14.10
CA LEU A 301 5.97 5.17 13.96
C LEU A 301 6.87 5.48 15.16
N LYS A 302 6.86 6.73 15.65
CA LYS A 302 7.59 7.08 16.87
C LYS A 302 6.95 6.47 18.10
N LEU A 303 5.62 6.41 18.17
CA LEU A 303 4.90 5.71 19.23
C LEU A 303 5.30 4.23 19.30
N LEU A 304 5.34 3.53 18.16
CA LEU A 304 5.75 2.12 18.11
C LEU A 304 7.19 1.91 18.57
N LYS A 305 8.12 2.77 18.14
CA LYS A 305 9.53 2.70 18.56
C LYS A 305 9.67 2.96 20.06
N ALA A 306 9.03 4.00 20.58
CA ALA A 306 9.08 4.36 21.99
C ALA A 306 8.46 3.27 22.89
N ARG A 307 7.32 2.69 22.49
CA ARG A 307 6.71 1.53 23.18
C ARG A 307 7.64 0.33 23.20
N ARG A 308 8.25 -0.03 22.07
CA ARG A 308 9.23 -1.13 22.01
C ARG A 308 10.41 -0.87 22.95
N SER A 309 10.97 0.33 22.94
CA SER A 309 12.07 0.71 23.85
C SER A 309 11.68 0.62 25.33
N LEU A 310 10.42 0.93 25.69
CA LEU A 310 9.93 0.79 27.06
C LEU A 310 9.72 -0.67 27.48
N CYS A 311 9.21 -1.52 26.59
CA CYS A 311 8.96 -2.94 26.88
C CYS A 311 10.25 -3.79 26.90
N MET A 312 11.25 -3.45 26.09
CA MET A 312 12.45 -4.28 25.90
C MET A 312 13.22 -4.59 27.19
N PRO A 313 13.43 -3.68 28.16
CA PRO A 313 14.09 -4.01 29.42
C PRO A 313 13.36 -5.09 30.23
N ILE A 314 12.03 -5.01 30.33
CA ILE A 314 11.19 -6.01 31.01
C ILE A 314 11.26 -7.35 30.26
N GLN A 315 11.17 -7.30 28.93
CA GLN A 315 11.27 -8.49 28.09
C GLN A 315 12.63 -9.17 28.21
N ALA A 316 13.72 -8.41 28.17
CA ALA A 316 15.09 -8.91 28.31
C ALA A 316 15.37 -9.50 29.70
N GLU A 317 14.64 -9.10 30.74
CA GLU A 317 14.72 -9.70 32.08
C GLU A 317 13.99 -11.06 32.14
N ILE A 318 12.81 -11.16 31.50
CA ILE A 318 11.90 -12.29 31.67
C ILE A 318 12.22 -13.44 30.70
N ILE A 319 12.35 -13.15 29.40
CA ILE A 319 12.38 -14.21 28.37
C ILE A 319 13.60 -15.14 28.43
N PRO A 320 14.78 -14.76 28.97
CA PRO A 320 15.90 -15.68 29.16
C PRO A 320 15.62 -16.80 30.16
N LYS A 321 14.75 -16.57 31.16
CA LYS A 321 14.32 -17.60 32.12
C LYS A 321 13.62 -18.77 31.43
N TYR A 322 13.11 -18.52 30.22
CA TYR A 322 12.33 -19.44 29.40
C TYR A 322 13.07 -19.91 28.14
N GLY A 323 14.40 -19.68 28.09
CA GLY A 323 15.27 -20.17 27.03
C GLY A 323 15.35 -19.28 25.79
N PHE A 324 14.76 -18.08 25.80
CA PHE A 324 14.83 -17.14 24.68
C PHE A 324 15.94 -16.10 24.88
N GLU A 325 16.58 -15.68 23.80
CA GLU A 325 17.61 -14.63 23.88
C GLU A 325 16.99 -13.28 24.31
N PRO A 326 17.68 -12.46 25.12
CA PRO A 326 17.21 -11.13 25.55
C PRO A 326 17.32 -10.08 24.44
N THR A 327 16.78 -10.39 23.26
CA THR A 327 16.88 -9.57 22.04
C THR A 327 15.50 -9.42 21.39
N SER A 328 15.34 -8.46 20.48
CA SER A 328 14.10 -8.32 19.71
C SER A 328 13.77 -9.59 18.90
N ARG A 329 14.80 -10.37 18.54
CA ARG A 329 14.65 -11.69 17.91
C ARG A 329 14.03 -12.69 18.88
N GLY A 330 14.50 -12.76 20.13
CA GLY A 330 13.92 -13.62 21.16
C GLY A 330 12.48 -13.25 21.49
N VAL A 331 12.15 -11.95 21.56
CA VAL A 331 10.76 -11.49 21.73
C VAL A 331 9.86 -11.95 20.59
N SER A 332 10.36 -11.89 19.35
CA SER A 332 9.62 -12.38 18.17
C SER A 332 9.41 -13.90 18.21
N GLN A 333 10.39 -14.66 18.74
CA GLN A 333 10.27 -16.10 18.94
C GLN A 333 9.25 -16.45 20.04
N VAL A 334 9.22 -15.69 21.13
CA VAL A 334 8.21 -15.83 22.19
C VAL A 334 6.82 -15.61 21.60
N GLN A 335 6.61 -14.51 20.86
CA GLN A 335 5.34 -14.21 20.22
C GLN A 335 4.89 -15.36 19.29
N ALA A 336 5.78 -15.84 18.41
CA ALA A 336 5.49 -16.94 17.51
C ALA A 336 5.17 -18.25 18.24
N THR A 337 5.81 -18.50 19.40
CA THR A 337 5.57 -19.69 20.22
C THR A 337 4.20 -19.64 20.89
N LEU A 338 3.83 -18.49 21.45
CA LEU A 338 2.54 -18.29 22.13
C LEU A 338 1.36 -18.32 21.16
N THR A 339 1.53 -17.86 19.93
CA THR A 339 0.47 -17.85 18.91
C THR A 339 0.35 -19.16 18.13
N ASN A 340 1.14 -20.19 18.45
CA ASN A 340 1.07 -21.49 17.80
C ASN A 340 -0.22 -22.23 18.21
N ALA A 341 -0.91 -22.87 17.26
CA ALA A 341 -2.17 -23.58 17.47
C ALA A 341 -2.10 -24.60 18.62
N SER A 342 -0.97 -25.31 18.78
CA SER A 342 -0.78 -26.29 19.86
C SER A 342 -0.75 -25.67 21.27
N MET A 343 -0.47 -24.36 21.39
CA MET A 343 -0.50 -23.61 22.65
C MET A 343 -1.90 -23.07 22.97
N MET A 344 -2.74 -22.86 21.94
CA MET A 344 -4.08 -22.30 22.06
C MET A 344 -5.16 -23.37 22.30
N GLU A 345 -4.89 -24.65 22.03
CA GLU A 345 -5.81 -25.74 22.34
C GLU A 345 -5.91 -25.97 23.85
N GLU A 346 -7.08 -25.75 24.45
CA GLU A 346 -7.40 -26.23 25.78
C GLU A 346 -7.46 -27.76 25.76
N SER A 347 -6.73 -28.41 26.68
CA SER A 347 -6.86 -29.85 26.86
C SER A 347 -8.29 -30.17 27.30
N GLN A 348 -9.07 -30.78 26.41
CA GLN A 348 -10.32 -31.46 26.75
C GLN A 348 -10.01 -32.71 27.60
N THR A 349 -9.58 -32.51 28.84
CA THR A 349 -9.45 -33.58 29.83
C THR A 349 -9.74 -33.00 31.20
N SER A 350 -11.03 -33.08 31.58
CA SER A 350 -11.56 -33.29 32.94
C SER A 350 -12.91 -32.61 33.11
N ARG A 351 -13.95 -33.24 32.55
CA ARG A 351 -15.30 -33.26 33.13
C ARG A 351 -15.87 -34.66 32.95
N THR A 352 -15.55 -35.52 33.92
CA THR A 352 -16.35 -36.69 34.30
C THR A 352 -16.69 -36.51 35.77
#